data_AF-R9JVP3-F1
#
_entry.id   AF-R9JVP3-F1
#
_cell.length_a   1.000
_cell.length_b   1.000
_cell.length_c   1.000
_cell.angle_alpha   90.00
_cell.angle_beta   90.00
_cell.angle_gamma   90.00
#
_symmetry.space_group_name_H-M   'P 1'
#
loop_
_entity.id
_entity.type
_entity.pdbx_description
1 polymer ?
#
loop_
_entity_poly.entity_id
_entity_poly.type
_entity_poly.pdbx_seq_one_letter_code
_entity_poly.pdbx_strand_id
1 'polypeptide(L)'
;MARVKSIQDNDYIISVNNTRHLLDLGFKHDETEEKYVYYFPALRHEKITVLHGRIIAYIDTNKIQIDVIDNNATPYAPFYNIECGNYDTIMNKINKAILNEFRKLKIVKGKDRTNENQHKEVN
;
A
#
# COMPACT_ATOMS: atom_id res chain seq x y z
N MET A 1 2.90 4.11 -25.20
CA MET A 1 2.98 3.29 -23.97
C MET A 1 2.24 4.02 -22.86
N ALA A 2 1.41 3.33 -22.09
CA ALA A 2 0.74 3.93 -20.94
C ALA A 2 1.76 4.18 -19.82
N ARG A 3 1.68 5.32 -19.12
CA ARG A 3 2.52 5.62 -17.95
C ARG A 3 2.26 4.60 -16.84
N VAL A 4 3.29 4.26 -16.07
CA VAL A 4 3.15 3.37 -14.91
C VAL A 4 2.30 4.08 -13.86
N LYS A 5 1.13 3.50 -13.56
CA LYS A 5 0.26 4.01 -12.49
C LYS A 5 0.77 3.56 -11.12
N SER A 6 0.50 4.39 -10.12
CA SER A 6 0.63 3.99 -8.73
C SER A 6 -0.33 2.86 -8.41
N ILE A 7 0.08 1.97 -7.52
CA ILE A 7 -0.80 0.91 -7.04
C ILE A 7 -1.68 1.35 -5.87
N GLN A 8 -1.47 2.55 -5.32
CA GLN A 8 -2.20 3.06 -4.15
C GLN A 8 -3.72 3.10 -4.33
N ASP A 9 -4.20 3.30 -5.56
CA ASP A 9 -5.63 3.51 -5.86
C ASP A 9 -6.44 2.21 -5.84
N ASN A 10 -5.79 1.05 -5.65
CA ASN A 10 -6.52 -0.20 -5.52
C ASN A 10 -6.97 -0.40 -4.07
N ASP A 11 -8.12 -1.04 -3.90
CA ASP A 11 -8.54 -1.52 -2.59
C ASP A 11 -7.66 -2.71 -2.17
N TYR A 12 -7.08 -2.64 -0.98
CA TYR A 12 -6.30 -3.72 -0.39
C TYR A 12 -6.87 -4.11 0.96
N ILE A 13 -6.79 -5.41 1.25
CA ILE A 13 -7.23 -5.99 2.51
C ILE A 13 -6.17 -6.91 3.09
N ILE A 14 -6.17 -7.01 4.41
CA ILE A 14 -5.42 -8.03 5.15
C ILE A 14 -6.40 -9.03 5.75
N SER A 15 -6.12 -10.31 5.56
CA SER A 15 -7.07 -11.39 5.91
C SER A 15 -7.32 -11.55 7.41
N VAL A 16 -6.32 -11.28 8.25
CA VAL A 16 -6.42 -11.34 9.70
C VAL A 16 -6.02 -9.96 10.23
N ASN A 17 -7.00 -9.16 10.62
CA ASN A 17 -6.79 -7.75 10.97
C ASN A 17 -7.16 -7.49 12.44
N ASN A 18 -6.39 -8.08 13.35
CA ASN A 18 -6.52 -7.81 14.78
C ASN A 18 -5.19 -7.36 15.35
N THR A 19 -5.24 -6.63 16.47
CA THR A 19 -4.06 -6.08 17.16
C THR A 19 -2.93 -7.09 17.29
N ARG A 20 -3.21 -8.28 17.83
CA ARG A 20 -2.17 -9.29 18.07
C ARG A 20 -1.47 -9.68 16.78
N HIS A 21 -2.24 -9.97 15.73
CA HIS A 21 -1.67 -10.36 14.44
C HIS A 21 -0.84 -9.24 13.80
N LEU A 22 -1.31 -8.00 13.86
CA LEU A 22 -0.61 -6.85 13.31
C LEU A 22 0.72 -6.61 14.03
N LEU A 23 0.74 -6.71 15.36
CA LEU A 23 1.96 -6.61 16.16
C LEU A 23 2.95 -7.75 15.84
N ASP A 24 2.45 -8.99 15.67
CA ASP A 24 3.28 -10.15 15.29
C ASP A 24 3.92 -9.96 13.90
N LEU A 25 3.23 -9.25 12.99
CA LEU A 25 3.74 -8.87 11.67
C LEU A 25 4.69 -7.66 11.70
N GLY A 26 4.89 -7.04 12.87
CA GLY A 26 5.78 -5.89 13.06
C GLY A 26 5.14 -4.52 12.81
N PHE A 27 3.82 -4.44 12.71
CA PHE A 27 3.14 -3.14 12.75
C PHE A 27 3.28 -2.52 14.14
N LYS A 28 3.23 -1.19 14.20
CA LYS A 28 3.22 -0.41 15.43
C LYS A 28 1.89 0.30 15.57
N HIS A 29 1.37 0.35 16.80
CA HIS A 29 0.19 1.14 17.10
C HIS A 29 0.52 2.63 16.99
N ASP A 30 -0.31 3.36 16.26
CA ASP A 30 -0.33 4.81 16.26
C ASP A 30 -1.45 5.26 17.20
N GLU A 31 -1.05 5.71 18.39
CA GLU A 31 -1.95 6.07 19.49
C GLU A 31 -2.87 7.25 19.16
N THR A 32 -2.56 8.02 18.11
CA THR A 32 -3.34 9.21 17.76
C THR A 32 -4.56 8.93 16.88
N GLU A 33 -4.54 7.84 16.11
CA GLU A 33 -5.53 7.57 15.06
C GLU A 33 -6.09 6.13 15.11
N GLU A 34 -5.90 5.40 16.21
CA GLU A 34 -6.34 4.00 16.40
C GLU A 34 -6.00 3.08 15.21
N LYS A 35 -4.85 3.33 14.59
CA LYS A 35 -4.37 2.64 13.39
C LYS A 35 -3.07 1.90 13.67
N TYR A 36 -2.76 0.93 12.82
CA TYR A 36 -1.50 0.18 12.89
C TYR A 36 -0.66 0.52 11.67
N VAL A 37 0.59 0.88 11.89
CA VAL A 37 1.49 1.35 10.83
C VAL A 37 2.71 0.45 10.71
N TYR A 38 3.02 0.03 9.49
CA TYR A 38 4.22 -0.74 9.15
C TYR A 38 5.07 0.02 8.14
N TYR A 39 6.34 0.23 8.48
CA TYR A 39 7.31 0.91 7.63
C TYR A 39 8.29 -0.09 7.03
N PHE A 40 8.63 0.11 5.76
CA PHE A 40 9.63 -0.69 5.06
C PHE A 40 10.40 0.16 4.03
N PRO A 41 11.61 -0.26 3.63
CA PRO A 41 12.35 0.45 2.59
C PRO A 41 11.71 0.26 1.21
N ALA A 42 11.07 1.30 0.67
CA ALA A 42 10.53 1.28 -0.69
C ALA A 42 11.59 1.55 -1.75
N LEU A 43 12.58 2.40 -1.43
CA LEU A 43 13.73 2.67 -2.29
C LEU A 43 14.99 2.91 -1.46
N ARG A 44 16.09 2.28 -1.90
CA ARG A 44 17.43 2.51 -1.36
C ARG A 44 18.33 3.09 -2.43
N HIS A 45 19.13 4.07 -2.04
CA HIS A 45 20.29 4.51 -2.79
C HIS A 45 21.53 4.06 -2.01
N GLU A 46 22.35 3.22 -2.62
CA GLU A 46 23.41 2.46 -1.93
C GLU A 46 22.87 1.71 -0.70
N LYS A 47 23.26 2.12 0.51
CA LYS A 47 22.83 1.53 1.79
C LYS A 47 21.77 2.37 2.51
N ILE A 48 21.42 3.54 1.98
CA ILE A 48 20.53 4.49 2.63
C ILE A 48 19.12 4.32 2.06
N THR A 49 18.13 4.15 2.94
CA THR A 49 16.73 4.23 2.55
C THR A 49 16.39 5.69 2.25
N VAL A 50 15.99 5.96 1.01
CA VAL A 50 15.62 7.31 0.56
C VAL A 50 14.11 7.50 0.50
N LEU A 51 13.36 6.41 0.29
CA LEU A 51 11.91 6.38 0.38
C LEU A 51 11.47 5.20 1.23
N HIS A 52 10.53 5.45 2.11
CA HIS A 52 9.86 4.46 2.94
C HIS A 52 8.47 4.21 2.39
N GLY A 53 8.10 2.95 2.29
CA GLY A 53 6.72 2.54 2.15
C GLY A 53 6.09 2.48 3.54
N ARG A 54 4.88 3.00 3.66
CA ARG A 54 4.09 3.03 4.87
C ARG A 54 2.76 2.33 4.60
N ILE A 55 2.52 1.22 5.29
CA ILE A 55 1.26 0.47 5.23
C ILE A 55 0.47 0.84 6.48
N ILE A 56 -0.77 1.27 6.29
CA ILE A 56 -1.68 1.61 7.37
C ILE A 56 -2.81 0.59 7.36
N ALA A 57 -2.99 -0.11 8.47
CA ALA A 57 -4.09 -1.03 8.69
C ALA A 57 -5.14 -0.40 9.62
N TYR A 58 -6.38 -0.33 9.12
CA TYR A 58 -7.54 0.13 9.86
C TYR A 58 -8.27 -1.07 10.45
N ILE A 59 -8.26 -1.24 11.77
CA ILE A 59 -8.84 -2.41 12.45
C ILE A 59 -10.32 -2.59 12.09
N ASP A 60 -11.08 -1.50 12.10
CA ASP A 60 -12.54 -1.56 11.95
C ASP A 60 -13.02 -1.98 10.56
N THR A 61 -12.20 -1.77 9.53
CA THR A 61 -12.62 -1.91 8.13
C THR A 61 -11.87 -2.98 7.34
N ASN A 62 -10.82 -3.56 7.91
CA ASN A 62 -9.89 -4.47 7.20
C ASN A 62 -9.18 -3.84 6.00
N LYS A 63 -9.32 -2.52 5.82
CA LYS A 63 -8.71 -1.78 4.73
C LYS A 63 -7.25 -1.53 5.03
N ILE A 64 -6.47 -1.55 3.96
CA ILE A 64 -5.08 -1.16 3.93
C ILE A 64 -4.93 0.09 3.06
N GLN A 65 -4.29 1.12 3.61
CA GLN A 65 -3.77 2.25 2.84
C GLN A 65 -2.25 2.09 2.67
N ILE A 66 -1.71 2.59 1.55
CA ILE A 66 -0.28 2.60 1.26
C ILE A 66 0.13 4.03 0.96
N ASP A 67 1.16 4.49 1.64
CA ASP A 67 1.85 5.73 1.34
C ASP A 67 3.33 5.46 1.01
N VAL A 68 3.93 6.39 0.25
CA VAL A 68 5.37 6.43 0.03
C VAL A 68 5.86 7.81 0.46
N ILE A 69 6.79 7.83 1.42
CA ILE A 69 7.28 9.06 2.05
C ILE A 69 8.81 9.10 2.03
N ASP A 70 9.38 10.29 2.07
CA ASP A 70 10.81 10.49 2.25
C ASP A 70 11.24 10.41 3.73
N ASN A 71 12.51 10.69 4.01
CA ASN A 71 13.06 10.68 5.37
C ASN A 71 12.55 11.80 6.28
N ASN A 72 11.87 12.80 5.72
CA ASN A 72 11.23 13.91 6.46
C ASN A 72 9.72 13.68 6.61
N ALA A 73 9.25 12.45 6.37
CA ALA A 73 7.83 12.08 6.33
C ALA A 73 7.00 12.86 5.29
N THR A 74 7.64 13.41 4.27
CA THR A 74 6.95 14.12 3.18
C THR A 74 6.49 13.11 2.11
N PRO A 75 5.22 13.18 1.65
CA PRO A 75 4.74 12.32 0.57
C PRO A 75 5.57 12.45 -0.70
N TYR A 76 5.94 11.31 -1.29
CA TYR A 76 6.66 11.28 -2.54
C TYR A 76 5.70 11.55 -3.70
N ALA A 77 5.62 12.82 -4.11
CA ALA A 77 4.65 13.32 -5.10
C ALA A 77 4.49 12.45 -6.37
N PRO A 78 5.55 11.89 -6.99
CA PRO A 78 5.40 11.01 -8.14
C PRO A 78 4.57 9.75 -7.89
N PHE A 79 4.58 9.23 -6.66
CA PHE A 79 3.74 8.08 -6.27
C PHE A 79 2.25 8.41 -6.30
N TYR A 80 1.89 9.69 -6.18
CA TYR A 80 0.50 10.16 -6.22
C TYR A 80 0.11 10.71 -7.60
N ASN A 81 0.91 10.42 -8.64
CA ASN A 81 0.69 10.82 -10.02
C ASN A 81 0.47 12.34 -10.20
N ILE A 82 1.12 13.15 -9.36
CA ILE A 82 1.15 14.61 -9.51
C ILE A 82 1.95 14.91 -10.79
N GLU A 83 1.29 15.48 -11.80
CA GLU A 83 1.76 15.55 -13.18
C GLU A 83 3.04 16.38 -13.34
N CYS A 84 4.22 15.75 -13.30
CA CYS A 84 5.49 16.38 -13.69
C CYS A 84 6.51 15.32 -14.17
N GLY A 85 6.67 15.07 -15.47
CA GLY A 85 7.77 14.23 -16.00
C GLY A 85 7.50 12.71 -16.09
N ASN A 86 8.55 11.94 -16.41
CA ASN A 86 8.50 10.48 -16.55
C ASN A 86 9.20 9.80 -15.36
N TYR A 87 8.43 9.08 -14.55
CA TYR A 87 8.90 8.36 -13.37
C TYR A 87 8.75 6.84 -13.50
N ASP A 88 8.51 6.30 -14.69
CA ASP A 88 8.18 4.87 -14.88
C ASP A 88 9.21 3.94 -14.23
N THR A 89 10.50 4.24 -14.38
CA THR A 89 11.59 3.43 -13.81
C THR A 89 11.57 3.39 -12.29
N ILE A 90 11.38 4.53 -11.62
CA ILE A 90 11.36 4.60 -10.15
C ILE A 90 10.05 4.06 -9.61
N MET A 91 8.93 4.33 -10.28
CA MET A 91 7.60 3.80 -9.94
C MET A 91 7.56 2.28 -10.02
N ASN A 92 8.18 1.68 -11.05
CA ASN A 92 8.29 0.22 -11.14
C ASN A 92 9.08 -0.39 -9.97
N LYS A 93 10.15 0.26 -9.52
CA LYS A 93 10.92 -0.19 -8.35
C LYS A 93 10.09 -0.10 -7.06
N ILE A 94 9.41 1.02 -6.85
CA ILE A 94 8.55 1.25 -5.69
C ILE A 94 7.38 0.24 -5.67
N ASN A 95 6.65 0.11 -6.77
CA ASN A 95 5.54 -0.85 -6.89
C ASN A 95 6.01 -2.28 -6.62
N LYS A 96 7.17 -2.67 -7.15
CA LYS A 96 7.76 -4.00 -6.88
C LYS A 96 8.11 -4.18 -5.39
N ALA A 97 8.66 -3.17 -4.74
CA ALA A 97 8.97 -3.23 -3.31
C ALA A 97 7.69 -3.41 -2.48
N ILE A 98 6.65 -2.61 -2.74
CA ILE A 98 5.36 -2.71 -2.05
C ILE A 98 4.74 -4.11 -2.25
N LEU A 99 4.68 -4.60 -3.49
CA LEU A 99 4.11 -5.91 -3.78
C LEU A 99 4.90 -7.07 -3.14
N ASN A 100 6.21 -6.92 -2.96
CA ASN A 100 7.00 -7.90 -2.23
C ASN A 100 6.66 -7.92 -0.74
N GLU A 101 6.49 -6.75 -0.10
CA GLU A 101 6.04 -6.70 1.29
C GLU A 101 4.61 -7.23 1.45
N PHE A 102 3.73 -6.93 0.49
CA PHE A 102 2.36 -7.43 0.50
C PHE A 102 2.29 -8.96 0.53
N ARG A 103 3.16 -9.62 -0.23
CA ARG A 103 3.27 -11.08 -0.20
C ARG A 103 3.70 -11.61 1.17
N LYS A 104 4.63 -10.94 1.85
CA LYS A 104 5.07 -11.33 3.20
C LYS A 104 3.97 -11.14 4.23
N LEU A 105 3.23 -10.04 4.12
CA LEU A 105 2.15 -9.65 5.04
C LEU A 105 0.80 -10.27 4.68
N LYS A 106 0.73 -11.06 3.61
CA LYS A 106 -0.51 -11.66 3.07
C LYS A 106 -1.61 -10.62 2.79
N ILE A 107 -1.20 -9.45 2.31
CA ILE A 107 -2.10 -8.39 1.84
C ILE A 107 -2.47 -8.70 0.38
N VAL A 108 -3.76 -8.64 0.08
CA VAL A 108 -4.30 -8.93 -1.25
C VAL A 108 -5.17 -7.77 -1.74
N LYS A 109 -5.34 -7.65 -3.06
CA LYS A 109 -6.38 -6.76 -3.59
C LYS A 109 -7.73 -7.23 -3.08
N GLY A 110 -8.56 -6.29 -2.61
CA GLY A 110 -9.96 -6.56 -2.34
C GLY A 110 -10.62 -7.14 -3.59
N LYS A 111 -11.59 -8.05 -3.43
CA LYS A 111 -12.40 -8.47 -4.56
C LYS A 111 -13.13 -7.23 -5.09
N ASP A 112 -12.91 -6.89 -6.35
CA ASP A 112 -13.77 -5.97 -7.08
C ASP A 112 -15.23 -6.43 -6.88
N ARG A 113 -16.06 -5.63 -6.22
CA ARG A 113 -17.52 -5.89 -6.12
C ARG A 113 -18.24 -5.73 -7.47
N THR A 114 -17.51 -5.63 -8.57
CA THR A 114 -18.03 -5.20 -9.86
C THR A 114 -18.67 -6.33 -10.69
N ASN A 115 -18.61 -7.60 -10.27
CA ASN A 115 -19.12 -8.74 -11.06
C ASN A 115 -20.07 -9.71 -10.31
N GLU A 116 -20.78 -9.30 -9.26
CA GLU A 116 -21.79 -10.18 -8.61
C GLU A 116 -23.26 -9.82 -8.93
N ASN A 117 -23.53 -8.73 -9.66
CA ASN A 117 -24.91 -8.26 -9.95
C ASN A 117 -25.35 -8.35 -11.43
N GLN A 118 -24.65 -9.08 -12.31
CA GLN A 118 -25.08 -9.25 -13.72
C GLN A 118 -25.59 -10.65 -14.10
N HIS A 119 -25.79 -11.55 -13.14
CA HIS A 119 -26.40 -12.87 -13.40
C HIS A 119 -27.52 -13.25 -12.41
N LYS A 120 -28.40 -12.30 -12.11
CA LYS A 120 -29.74 -12.58 -11.55
C LYS A 120 -30.79 -11.69 -12.20
N GLU A 121 -30.88 -11.73 -13.51
CA GLU A 121 -32.07 -11.27 -14.25
C GLU A 121 -32.03 -11.87 -15.66
N VAL A 122 -32.36 -13.16 -15.74
CA VAL A 122 -33.02 -13.73 -16.92
C VAL A 122 -34.10 -14.66 -16.36
N ASN A 123 -35.29 -14.10 -16.18
CA ASN A 123 -36.54 -14.88 -16.24
C ASN A 123 -36.85 -15.17 -17.70
#